data_AF-A0A2N2A838-F1
#
_entry.id   AF-A0A2N2A838-F1
#
_cell.length_a   1.000
_cell.length_b   1.000
_cell.length_c   1.000
_cell.angle_alpha   90.00
_cell.angle_beta   90.00
_cell.angle_gamma   90.00
#
_symmetry.space_group_name_H-M   'P 1'
#
loop_
_entity.id
_entity.type
_entity.pdbx_description
1 polymer ?
#
loop_
_entity_poly.entity_id
_entity_poly.type
_entity_poly.pdbx_seq_one_letter_code
_entity_poly.pdbx_strand_id
1 'polypeptide(L)' 'MIKTFAHKGLQRFFVSGSTAGIQAIHAARLRLILALLDQATLAHDMDAP' A
#
# COMPACT_ATOMS: atom_id res chain seq x y z
N MET A 1 -9.48 3.59 -3.33
CA MET A 1 -9.23 4.56 -2.23
C MET A 1 -9.20 3.83 -0.91
N ILE A 2 -8.06 3.78 -0.24
CA ILE A 2 -7.91 3.04 1.01
C ILE A 2 -8.56 3.85 2.15
N LYS A 3 -9.50 3.21 2.87
CA LYS A 3 -10.25 3.87 3.96
C LYS A 3 -9.64 3.60 5.33
N THR A 4 -9.19 2.38 5.57
CA THR A 4 -8.69 1.95 6.87
C THR A 4 -7.54 0.96 6.69
N PHE A 5 -6.72 0.84 7.74
CA PHE A 5 -5.61 -0.11 7.79
C PHE A 5 -5.70 -0.93 9.08
N ALA A 6 -5.68 -2.26 8.96
CA ALA A 6 -5.48 -3.13 10.10
C ALA A 6 -4.01 -3.11 10.59
N HIS A 7 -3.06 -2.94 9.64
CA HIS A 7 -1.63 -2.98 9.92
C HIS A 7 -1.04 -1.58 10.08
N LYS A 8 -0.68 -1.20 11.32
CA LYS A 8 -0.14 0.12 11.65
C LYS A 8 1.15 0.49 10.90
N GLY A 9 1.98 -0.50 10.54
CA GLY A 9 3.19 -0.28 9.75
C GLY A 9 2.88 0.06 8.29
N LEU A 10 1.84 -0.53 7.70
CA LEU A 10 1.43 -0.23 6.32
C LEU A 10 0.77 1.14 6.25
N GLN A 11 -0.04 1.49 7.24
CA GLN A 11 -0.60 2.84 7.36
C GLN A 11 0.49 3.91 7.42
N ARG A 12 1.48 3.72 8.30
CA ARG A 12 2.63 4.64 8.42
C ARG A 12 3.39 4.75 7.11
N PHE A 13 3.69 3.61 6.48
CA PHE A 13 4.37 3.61 5.20
C PHE A 13 3.57 4.33 4.10
N PHE A 14 2.26 4.14 4.04
CA PHE A 14 1.38 4.82 3.09
C PHE A 14 1.32 6.34 3.31
N VAL A 15 1.19 6.79 4.56
CA VAL A 15 0.98 8.21 4.90
C VAL A 15 2.28 9.03 4.88
N SER A 16 3.38 8.48 5.41
CA SER A 16 4.63 9.24 5.59
C SER A 16 5.84 8.68 4.83
N GLY A 17 5.69 7.53 4.15
CA GLY A 17 6.81 6.83 3.53
C GLY A 17 7.74 6.13 4.54
N SER A 18 7.44 6.15 5.84
CA SER A 18 8.27 5.51 6.85
C SER A 18 8.27 4.00 6.70
N THR A 19 9.45 3.40 6.60
CA THR A 19 9.64 1.94 6.54
C THR A 19 9.57 1.26 7.91
N ALA A 20 9.40 2.02 8.99
CA ALA A 20 9.29 1.48 10.33
C ALA A 20 8.01 0.63 10.48
N GLY A 21 8.19 -0.66 10.77
CA GLY A 21 7.09 -1.62 10.93
C GLY A 21 6.67 -2.33 9.65
N ILE A 22 7.46 -2.24 8.57
CA ILE A 22 7.38 -3.13 7.41
C ILE A 22 8.78 -3.70 7.11
N GLN A 23 8.86 -4.71 6.25
CA GLN A 23 10.15 -5.14 5.72
C GLN A 23 10.63 -4.17 4.64
N ALA A 24 11.73 -3.47 4.91
CA ALA A 24 12.25 -2.42 4.03
C ALA A 24 12.60 -2.93 2.61
N ILE A 25 13.03 -4.20 2.49
CA ILE A 25 13.30 -4.86 1.20
C ILE A 25 12.06 -4.90 0.29
N HIS A 26 10.85 -4.83 0.86
CA HIS A 26 9.59 -4.84 0.11
C HIS A 26 9.00 -3.44 -0.10
N ALA A 27 9.66 -2.37 0.34
CA ALA A 27 9.10 -1.01 0.29
C ALA A 27 8.67 -0.59 -1.12
N ALA A 28 9.48 -0.88 -2.14
CA ALA A 28 9.13 -0.54 -3.53
C ALA A 28 7.84 -1.23 -3.99
N ARG A 29 7.75 -2.55 -3.77
CA ARG A 29 6.57 -3.35 -4.15
C ARG A 29 5.33 -2.95 -3.34
N LEU A 30 5.47 -2.74 -2.03
CA LEU A 30 4.37 -2.30 -1.18
C LEU A 30 3.82 -0.94 -1.62
N ARG A 31 4.70 -0.02 -2.03
CA ARG A 31 4.27 1.30 -2.49
C ARG A 31 3.46 1.23 -3.79
N LEU A 32 3.87 0.38 -4.72
CA LEU A 32 3.11 0.12 -5.95
C LEU A 32 1.73 -0.46 -5.64
N ILE A 33 1.66 -1.53 -4.82
CA ILE A 33 0.38 -2.17 -4.47
C ILE A 33 -0.56 -1.21 -3.74
N LEU A 34 -0.04 -0.44 -2.79
CA LEU A 34 -0.84 0.52 -2.04
C LEU A 34 -1.36 1.66 -2.93
N ALA A 35 -0.56 2.13 -3.89
CA ALA A 35 -0.99 3.12 -4.86
C ALA A 35 -2.10 2.56 -5.78
N LEU A 36 -1.95 1.33 -6.27
CA LEU A 36 -2.98 0.66 -7.07
C LEU A 36 -4.28 0.48 -6.28
N LEU A 37 -4.22 -0.02 -5.04
CA LEU A 37 -5.41 -0.14 -4.17
C LEU A 37 -6.08 1.21 -3.87
N ASP A 38 -5.28 2.27 -3.77
CA ASP A 38 -5.82 3.59 -3.53
C ASP A 38 -6.52 4.19 -4.76
N GLN A 39 -6.10 3.83 -5.97
CA GLN A 39 -6.76 4.25 -7.21
C GLN A 39 -7.84 3.31 -7.71
N ALA A 40 -7.80 2.04 -7.30
CA ALA A 40 -8.75 1.02 -7.73
C ALA A 40 -10.20 1.42 -7.38
N THR A 41 -11.07 1.25 -8.37
CA THR A 41 -12.52 1.44 -8.31
C THR A 41 -13.26 0.11 -8.24
N LEU A 42 -12.67 -0.94 -8.82
CA LEU A 42 -13.19 -2.29 -8.91
C LEU A 42 -12.07 -3.30 -8.59
N ALA A 43 -12.43 -4.54 -8.22
CA ALA A 43 -11.43 -5.56 -7.90
C ALA A 43 -10.50 -5.92 -9.08
N HIS A 44 -11.02 -5.84 -10.31
CA HIS A 44 -10.29 -6.08 -11.55
C HIS A 44 -9.10 -5.12 -11.74
N ASP A 45 -9.17 -3.89 -11.23
CA ASP A 45 -8.12 -2.88 -11.41
C ASP A 45 -6.79 -3.31 -10.76
N MET A 46 -6.83 -4.29 -9.86
CA MET A 46 -5.65 -4.87 -9.21
C MET A 46 -4.97 -5.98 -10.03
N ASP A 47 -5.56 -6.40 -11.14
CA ASP A 47 -5.03 -7.40 -12.08
C ASP A 47 -4.09 -6.76 -13.14
N ALA A 48 -3.54 -5.58 -12.82
CA ALA A 48 -2.59 -4.88 -13.66
C ALA A 48 -1.27 -5.68 -13.78
N PRO A 49 -0.65 -5.72 -14.97
CA PRO A 49 0.59 -6.46 -15.23
C PRO A 49 1.80 -5.94 -14.46
#